data_AF-W2EWP8-F1
#
_entry.id   AF-W2EWP8-F1
#
_cell.length_a   1.000
_cell.length_b   1.000
_cell.length_c   1.000
_cell.angle_alpha   90.00
_cell.angle_beta   90.00
_cell.angle_gamma   90.00
#
_symmetry.space_group_name_H-M   'P 1'
#
loop_
_entity.id
_entity.type
_entity.pdbx_description
1 polymer ?
#
loop_
_entity_poly.entity_id
_entity_poly.type
_entity_poly.pdbx_seq_one_letter_code
_entity_poly.pdbx_strand_id
1 'polypeptide(L)'
;MKRILALVAAALLAVGVFGGAVAAVAASEPAKSYGGCVSKSTGYLRILERNNLAKSSVGKCKSTERRITVPSTSGLIKGDKGATGASAFEVWRDLKLADGTQPNKAKTEADYLASLKGDTGPKGADGKDGATGPQGPKGDPGRGLDGAPFKMTFAGNGPWTCSWQADTETLACVTPAS
;
A
#
# COMPACT_ATOMS: atom_id res chain seq x y z
N MET A 1 -81.47 -37.10 22.39
CA MET A 1 -81.88 -36.03 21.45
C MET A 1 -80.92 -36.00 20.27
N LYS A 2 -81.44 -36.22 19.06
CA LYS A 2 -81.07 -35.66 17.72
C LYS A 2 -79.56 -35.58 17.35
N ARG A 3 -79.04 -36.47 16.48
CA ARG A 3 -79.04 -36.47 14.99
C ARG A 3 -77.89 -35.65 14.35
N ILE A 4 -76.80 -36.34 13.97
CA ILE A 4 -76.24 -36.51 12.60
C ILE A 4 -76.09 -35.28 11.65
N LEU A 5 -74.93 -35.21 10.96
CA LEU A 5 -74.55 -34.46 9.72
C LEU A 5 -74.31 -32.93 9.88
N ALA A 6 -73.40 -32.22 9.17
CA ALA A 6 -72.45 -32.49 8.09
C ALA A 6 -71.42 -31.33 7.96
N LEU A 7 -70.31 -31.63 7.27
CA LEU A 7 -69.27 -30.79 6.70
C LEU A 7 -69.76 -29.47 6.04
N VAL A 8 -69.08 -28.34 6.29
CA VAL A 8 -68.87 -27.26 5.29
C VAL A 8 -67.51 -26.59 5.50
N ALA A 9 -66.79 -26.44 4.40
CA ALA A 9 -65.45 -25.89 4.24
C ALA A 9 -65.36 -24.38 4.48
N ALA A 10 -64.19 -23.92 4.91
CA ALA A 10 -63.63 -22.61 4.50
C ALA A 10 -62.11 -22.60 4.70
N ALA A 11 -61.40 -23.16 3.71
CA ALA A 11 -60.02 -22.78 3.47
C ALA A 11 -60.02 -21.31 3.02
N LEU A 12 -59.81 -20.39 3.95
CA LEU A 12 -59.55 -18.99 3.61
C LEU A 12 -58.07 -18.85 3.26
N LEU A 13 -57.78 -19.06 1.97
CA LEU A 13 -56.62 -18.52 1.28
C LEU A 13 -56.66 -16.99 1.38
N ALA A 14 -56.02 -16.43 2.41
CA ALA A 14 -55.67 -15.02 2.44
C ALA A 14 -54.39 -14.82 1.61
N VAL A 15 -54.54 -14.80 0.28
CA VAL A 15 -53.60 -14.09 -0.59
C VAL A 15 -53.95 -12.62 -0.46
N GLY A 16 -53.20 -11.91 0.37
CA GLY A 16 -53.46 -10.51 0.70
C GLY A 16 -52.22 -9.85 1.28
N VAL A 17 -51.38 -9.39 0.36
CA VAL A 17 -50.37 -8.32 0.47
C VAL A 17 -50.51 -7.48 1.75
N PHE A 18 -49.80 -7.88 2.79
CA PHE A 18 -49.30 -6.97 3.81
C PHE A 18 -47.87 -7.39 4.09
N GLY A 19 -46.93 -6.47 3.84
CA GLY A 19 -45.51 -6.67 4.04
C GLY A 19 -45.24 -7.07 5.48
N GLY A 20 -45.17 -8.38 5.70
CA GLY A 20 -44.65 -8.95 6.93
C GLY A 20 -43.19 -8.56 7.00
N ALA A 21 -42.89 -7.58 7.85
CA ALA A 21 -41.54 -7.37 8.32
C ALA A 21 -41.07 -8.74 8.84
N VAL A 22 -40.17 -9.38 8.10
CA VAL A 22 -39.38 -10.47 8.63
C VAL A 22 -38.57 -9.86 9.76
N ALA A 23 -39.09 -9.97 10.98
CA ALA A 23 -38.27 -9.81 12.16
C ALA A 23 -37.17 -10.84 11.98
N ALA A 24 -35.98 -10.38 11.61
CA ALA A 24 -34.79 -11.20 11.67
C ALA A 24 -34.70 -11.65 13.12
N VAL A 25 -35.11 -12.90 13.36
CA VAL A 25 -34.88 -13.57 14.64
C VAL A 25 -33.38 -13.48 14.79
N ALA A 26 -32.93 -12.61 15.70
CA ALA A 26 -31.53 -12.56 16.07
C ALA A 26 -31.19 -13.99 16.48
N ALA A 27 -30.42 -14.68 15.63
CA ALA A 27 -30.01 -16.04 15.91
C ALA A 27 -29.41 -16.00 17.31
N SER A 28 -30.00 -16.76 18.24
CA SER A 28 -29.55 -16.80 19.64
C SER A 28 -28.04 -16.96 19.64
N GLU A 29 -27.31 -16.01 20.23
CA GLU A 29 -25.86 -16.08 20.26
C GLU A 29 -25.44 -17.42 20.87
N PRO A 30 -24.77 -18.30 20.11
CA PRO A 30 -24.61 -19.68 20.54
C PRO A 30 -23.58 -19.84 21.68
N ALA A 31 -22.86 -18.78 22.05
CA ALA A 31 -21.92 -18.78 23.16
C ALA A 31 -21.90 -17.46 23.92
N LYS A 32 -21.67 -17.55 25.24
CA LYS A 32 -21.58 -16.40 26.15
C LYS A 32 -20.29 -15.58 25.98
N SER A 33 -19.26 -16.16 25.38
CA SER A 33 -17.95 -15.52 25.19
C SER A 33 -17.16 -16.22 24.09
N TYR A 34 -16.31 -15.47 23.41
CA TYR A 34 -15.34 -15.96 22.43
C TYR A 34 -13.94 -15.92 23.04
N GLY A 35 -13.17 -16.98 22.86
CA GLY A 35 -11.78 -17.06 23.33
C GLY A 35 -10.80 -17.00 22.19
N GLY A 36 -9.63 -16.45 22.44
CA GLY A 36 -8.50 -16.53 21.53
C GLY A 36 -7.18 -16.61 22.28
N CYS A 37 -6.13 -17.01 21.56
CA CYS A 37 -4.76 -16.96 22.06
C CYS A 37 -3.92 -16.12 21.10
N VAL A 38 -3.14 -15.20 21.66
CA VAL A 38 -2.27 -14.30 20.92
C VAL A 38 -0.82 -14.66 21.20
N SER A 39 -0.03 -14.93 20.18
CA SER A 39 1.42 -15.15 20.32
C SER A 39 2.10 -13.92 20.94
N LYS A 40 2.92 -14.13 21.98
CA LYS A 40 3.67 -13.04 22.65
C LYS A 40 4.79 -12.48 21.79
N SER A 41 5.34 -13.27 20.87
CA SER A 41 6.46 -12.86 20.02
C SER A 41 6.03 -12.23 18.70
N THR A 42 4.95 -12.74 18.11
CA THR A 42 4.54 -12.38 16.74
C THR A 42 3.18 -11.70 16.64
N GLY A 43 2.38 -11.72 17.71
CA GLY A 43 1.04 -11.13 17.72
C GLY A 43 -0.02 -11.92 16.95
N TYR A 44 0.31 -13.08 16.35
CA TYR A 44 -0.67 -13.91 15.66
C TYR A 44 -1.79 -14.36 16.60
N LEU A 45 -3.04 -14.18 16.15
CA LEU A 45 -4.25 -14.59 16.84
C LEU A 45 -4.76 -15.93 16.32
N ARG A 46 -5.06 -16.85 17.24
CA ARG A 46 -5.89 -18.03 16.95
C ARG A 46 -7.16 -18.01 17.78
N ILE A 47 -8.28 -18.35 17.15
CA ILE A 47 -9.60 -18.41 17.80
C ILE A 47 -9.80 -19.78 18.43
N LEU A 48 -10.35 -19.82 19.65
CA LEU A 48 -10.73 -21.03 20.37
C LEU A 48 -12.18 -21.39 20.05
N GLU A 49 -12.54 -22.65 20.32
CA GLU A 49 -13.90 -23.14 20.07
C GLU A 49 -14.96 -22.33 20.84
N ARG A 50 -16.05 -22.06 20.13
CA ARG A 50 -17.09 -21.11 20.52
C ARG A 50 -17.80 -21.50 21.82
N ASN A 51 -18.19 -22.77 21.96
CA ASN A 51 -19.16 -23.18 22.99
C ASN A 51 -18.53 -23.78 24.25
N ASN A 52 -17.22 -24.05 24.23
CA ASN A 52 -16.56 -24.72 25.34
C ASN A 52 -15.07 -24.37 25.44
N LEU A 53 -14.76 -23.12 25.81
CA LEU A 53 -13.36 -22.67 25.93
C LEU A 53 -12.49 -23.57 26.83
N ALA A 54 -13.09 -24.20 27.85
CA ALA A 54 -12.37 -25.08 28.77
C ALA A 54 -12.05 -26.47 28.19
N LYS A 55 -12.89 -26.99 27.28
CA LYS A 55 -12.71 -28.30 26.62
C LYS A 55 -12.44 -28.22 25.12
N SER A 56 -12.13 -27.05 24.60
CA SER A 56 -11.91 -26.82 23.17
C SER A 56 -10.85 -27.78 22.63
N SER A 57 -11.09 -28.38 21.45
CA SER A 57 -10.12 -29.25 20.77
C SER A 57 -8.85 -28.52 20.31
N VAL A 58 -8.91 -27.20 20.13
CA VAL A 58 -7.76 -26.29 19.93
C VAL A 58 -7.22 -25.70 21.25
N GLY A 59 -7.75 -26.18 22.38
CA GLY A 59 -7.01 -26.59 23.57
C GLY A 59 -5.95 -25.63 24.08
N LYS A 60 -6.38 -24.68 24.91
CA LYS A 60 -5.55 -23.83 25.80
C LYS A 60 -4.49 -22.97 25.07
N CYS A 61 -4.17 -21.83 25.66
CA CYS A 61 -3.07 -21.03 25.15
C CYS A 61 -1.75 -21.71 25.52
N LYS A 62 -0.78 -21.69 24.61
CA LYS A 62 0.60 -22.10 24.91
C LYS A 62 1.20 -21.14 25.93
N SER A 63 2.24 -21.55 26.63
CA SER A 63 2.96 -20.67 27.58
C SER A 63 3.51 -19.39 26.91
N THR A 64 3.83 -19.49 25.62
CA THR A 64 4.29 -18.40 24.74
C THR A 64 3.17 -17.49 24.23
N GLU A 65 1.95 -17.68 24.69
CA GLU A 65 0.79 -16.91 24.23
C GLU A 65 0.05 -16.26 25.41
N ARG A 66 -0.73 -15.23 25.09
CA ARG A 66 -1.66 -14.58 26.00
C ARG A 66 -3.08 -14.97 25.64
N ARG A 67 -3.87 -15.38 26.63
CA ARG A 67 -5.30 -15.65 26.48
C ARG A 67 -6.06 -14.33 26.40
N ILE A 68 -6.96 -14.23 25.43
CA ILE A 68 -7.96 -13.17 25.33
C ILE A 68 -9.35 -13.79 25.40
N THR A 69 -10.30 -13.09 26.00
CA THR A 69 -11.70 -13.49 26.07
C THR A 69 -12.53 -12.27 25.79
N VAL A 70 -13.37 -12.36 24.76
CA VAL A 70 -14.28 -11.32 24.33
C VAL A 70 -15.68 -11.75 24.77
N PRO A 71 -16.38 -10.97 25.61
CA PRO A 71 -17.76 -11.30 25.94
C PRO A 71 -18.61 -11.28 24.66
N SER A 72 -19.59 -12.16 24.58
CA SER A 72 -20.56 -12.08 23.49
C SER A 72 -21.39 -10.80 23.62
N THR A 73 -21.92 -10.31 22.52
CA THR A 73 -22.71 -9.07 22.44
C THR A 73 -23.96 -9.07 23.34
N SER A 74 -24.40 -10.23 23.84
CA SER A 74 -25.40 -10.36 24.92
C SER A 74 -24.98 -9.75 26.26
N GLY A 75 -23.72 -9.34 26.46
CA GLY A 75 -23.23 -8.70 27.68
C GLY A 75 -22.54 -7.35 27.48
N LEU A 76 -22.50 -6.84 26.26
CA LEU A 76 -22.06 -5.47 25.97
C LEU A 76 -23.32 -4.59 25.96
N ILE A 77 -23.21 -3.33 26.41
CA ILE A 77 -24.27 -2.35 26.17
C ILE A 77 -24.47 -2.33 24.67
N LYS A 78 -25.59 -2.90 24.21
CA LYS A 78 -25.99 -2.78 22.83
C LYS A 78 -26.11 -1.29 22.58
N GLY A 79 -25.20 -0.74 21.77
CA GLY A 79 -25.39 0.63 21.28
C GLY A 79 -26.80 0.70 20.70
N ASP A 80 -27.49 1.81 20.92
CA ASP A 80 -28.84 2.00 20.41
C ASP A 80 -28.88 1.53 18.96
N LYS A 81 -29.93 0.77 18.62
CA LYS A 81 -30.15 0.34 17.24
C LYS A 81 -30.02 1.60 16.39
N GLY A 82 -28.98 1.68 15.55
CA GLY A 82 -28.82 2.79 14.62
C GLY A 82 -30.15 3.01 13.92
N ALA A 83 -30.59 4.27 13.80
CA ALA A 83 -31.85 4.60 13.17
C ALA A 83 -32.00 3.77 11.88
N THR A 84 -33.15 3.10 11.74
CA THR A 84 -33.41 2.11 10.69
C THR A 84 -32.92 2.59 9.32
N GLY A 85 -31.81 2.04 8.84
CA GLY A 85 -31.40 2.11 7.43
C GLY A 85 -30.90 3.44 6.88
N ALA A 86 -30.63 4.46 7.71
CA ALA A 86 -30.02 5.68 7.20
C ALA A 86 -28.58 5.41 6.73
N SER A 87 -28.27 5.81 5.51
CA SER A 87 -26.90 5.84 4.99
C SER A 87 -26.05 6.83 5.79
N ALA A 88 -24.72 6.65 5.76
CA ALA A 88 -23.81 7.59 6.41
C ALA A 88 -23.97 9.03 5.89
N PHE A 89 -24.36 9.19 4.62
CA PHE A 89 -24.69 10.49 4.02
C PHE A 89 -25.91 11.13 4.67
N GLU A 90 -27.00 10.38 4.87
CA GLU A 90 -28.22 10.92 5.49
C GLU A 90 -27.97 11.35 6.93
N VAL A 91 -27.22 10.55 7.70
CA VAL A 91 -26.80 10.92 9.05
C VAL A 91 -25.95 12.19 9.05
N TRP A 92 -25.02 12.32 8.09
CA TRP A 92 -24.17 13.49 7.95
C TRP A 92 -24.95 14.75 7.52
N ARG A 93 -25.87 14.62 6.56
CA ARG A 93 -26.70 15.71 6.04
C ARG A 93 -27.66 16.23 7.12
N ASP A 94 -28.24 15.30 7.88
CA ASP A 94 -29.25 15.60 8.88
C ASP A 94 -28.63 15.90 10.26
N LEU A 95 -27.30 15.94 10.35
CA LEU A 95 -26.54 16.32 11.55
C LEU A 95 -27.06 17.64 12.11
N LYS A 96 -27.50 17.57 13.37
CA LYS A 96 -27.91 18.74 14.15
C LYS A 96 -26.87 18.97 15.24
N LEU A 97 -26.27 20.16 15.24
CA LEU A 97 -25.32 20.57 16.27
C LEU A 97 -26.07 20.98 17.55
N ALA A 98 -25.35 21.14 18.65
CA ALA A 98 -25.92 21.48 19.95
C ALA A 98 -26.68 22.83 19.95
N ASP A 99 -26.29 23.75 19.08
CA ASP A 99 -26.97 25.04 18.84
C ASP A 99 -28.25 24.90 17.99
N GLY A 100 -28.58 23.68 17.56
CA GLY A 100 -29.74 23.37 16.75
C GLY A 100 -29.56 23.62 15.26
N THR A 101 -28.38 24.07 14.82
CA THR A 101 -28.09 24.29 13.40
C THR A 101 -27.92 22.97 12.65
N GLN A 102 -28.24 23.00 11.36
CA GLN A 102 -28.07 21.87 10.44
C GLN A 102 -27.13 22.27 9.29
N PRO A 103 -25.80 22.28 9.53
CA PRO A 103 -24.82 22.82 8.58
C PRO A 103 -24.80 22.09 7.23
N ASN A 104 -25.22 20.83 7.23
CA ASN A 104 -25.13 19.96 6.05
C ASN A 104 -26.47 19.76 5.33
N LYS A 105 -27.56 20.40 5.78
CA LYS A 105 -28.92 20.15 5.27
C LYS A 105 -29.06 20.35 3.76
N ALA A 106 -28.33 21.32 3.19
CA ALA A 106 -28.36 21.66 1.77
C ALA A 106 -27.18 21.07 0.98
N LYS A 107 -26.33 20.26 1.62
CA LYS A 107 -25.17 19.65 0.98
C LYS A 107 -25.55 18.42 0.15
N THR A 108 -24.78 18.18 -0.89
CA THR A 108 -24.95 17.05 -1.80
C THR A 108 -24.11 15.84 -1.36
N GLU A 109 -24.36 14.68 -1.96
CA GLU A 109 -23.51 13.50 -1.77
C GLU A 109 -22.06 13.75 -2.25
N ALA A 110 -21.88 14.58 -3.29
CA ALA A 110 -20.55 14.99 -3.74
C ALA A 110 -19.81 15.80 -2.66
N ASP A 111 -20.51 16.71 -1.97
CA ASP A 111 -19.93 17.44 -0.84
C ASP A 111 -19.55 16.52 0.33
N TYR A 112 -20.38 15.50 0.58
CA TYR A 112 -20.09 14.49 1.59
C TYR A 112 -18.82 13.72 1.27
N LEU A 113 -18.70 13.20 0.03
CA LEU A 113 -17.50 12.50 -0.41
C LEU A 113 -16.25 13.40 -0.38
N ALA A 114 -16.40 14.68 -0.74
CA ALA A 114 -15.33 15.66 -0.62
C ALA A 114 -14.91 15.88 0.84
N SER A 115 -15.85 15.87 1.78
CA SER A 115 -15.58 16.01 3.23
C SER A 115 -14.83 14.81 3.83
N LEU A 116 -14.91 13.64 3.20
CA LEU A 116 -14.15 12.45 3.62
C LEU A 116 -12.70 12.46 3.11
N LYS A 117 -12.39 13.30 2.13
CA LYS A 117 -11.03 13.45 1.62
C LYS A 117 -10.22 14.23 2.65
N GLY A 118 -9.27 13.55 3.29
CA GLY A 118 -8.26 14.23 4.09
C GLY A 118 -7.43 15.19 3.23
N ASP A 119 -6.81 16.17 3.86
CA ASP A 119 -5.92 17.11 3.17
C ASP A 119 -4.80 16.36 2.42
N THR A 120 -4.38 16.92 1.29
CA THR A 120 -3.19 16.43 0.58
C THR A 120 -2.02 16.44 1.56
N GLY A 121 -1.37 15.29 1.75
CA GLY A 121 -0.19 15.19 2.60
C GLY A 121 0.92 16.16 2.15
N PRO A 122 1.83 16.57 3.05
CA PRO A 122 2.94 17.44 2.69
C PRO A 122 3.78 16.83 1.57
N LYS A 123 4.35 17.68 0.70
CA LYS A 123 5.32 17.25 -0.31
C LYS A 123 6.46 16.50 0.40
N GLY A 124 6.86 15.35 -0.14
CA GLY A 124 8.06 14.64 0.33
C GLY A 124 9.30 15.51 0.20
N ALA A 125 10.29 15.28 1.06
CA ALA A 125 11.60 15.92 0.92
C ALA A 125 12.24 15.55 -0.43
N ASP A 126 13.02 16.47 -0.99
CA ASP A 126 13.80 16.19 -2.19
C ASP A 126 14.79 15.05 -1.91
N GLY A 127 15.06 14.24 -2.94
CA GLY A 127 16.06 13.17 -2.85
C GLY A 127 17.45 13.76 -2.59
N LYS A 128 18.32 13.01 -1.89
CA LYS A 128 19.72 13.41 -1.77
C LYS A 128 20.40 13.32 -3.14
N ASP A 129 21.33 14.23 -3.41
CA ASP A 129 22.19 14.15 -4.57
C ASP A 129 22.91 12.80 -4.63
N GLY A 130 23.08 12.27 -5.84
CA GLY A 130 23.85 11.05 -6.07
C GLY A 130 25.32 11.26 -5.69
N ALA A 131 25.96 10.20 -5.20
CA ALA A 131 27.41 10.24 -4.97
C ALA A 131 28.15 10.52 -6.30
N THR A 132 29.22 11.30 -6.23
CA THR A 132 30.16 11.46 -7.35
C THR A 132 30.68 10.07 -7.76
N GLY A 133 30.67 9.78 -9.06
CA GLY A 133 31.22 8.52 -9.58
C GLY A 133 32.71 8.37 -9.27
N PRO A 134 33.23 7.13 -9.27
CA PRO A 134 34.66 6.91 -9.09
C PRO A 134 35.46 7.60 -10.21
N GLN A 135 36.67 8.04 -9.89
CA GLN A 135 37.63 8.50 -10.88
C GLN A 135 37.91 7.36 -11.88
N GLY A 136 37.95 7.68 -13.18
CA GLY A 136 38.32 6.72 -14.21
C GLY A 136 39.75 6.19 -14.01
N PRO A 137 40.09 5.02 -14.59
CA PRO A 137 41.45 4.51 -14.55
C PRO A 137 42.42 5.52 -15.15
N LYS A 138 43.66 5.55 -14.63
CA LYS A 138 44.75 6.30 -15.23
C LYS A 138 44.96 5.81 -16.67
N GLY A 139 45.08 6.72 -17.63
CA GLY A 139 45.39 6.37 -19.01
C GLY A 139 46.77 5.70 -19.12
N ASP A 140 46.90 4.82 -20.10
CA ASP A 140 48.19 4.17 -20.39
C ASP A 140 49.26 5.23 -20.70
N PRO A 141 50.53 5.00 -20.29
CA PRO A 141 51.64 5.79 -20.77
C PRO A 141 51.60 5.88 -22.30
N GLY A 142 51.72 7.09 -22.84
CA GLY A 142 51.87 7.26 -24.28
C GLY A 142 53.04 6.41 -24.77
N ARG A 143 52.86 5.71 -25.89
CA ARG A 143 53.97 4.99 -26.55
C ARG A 143 54.96 6.03 -27.07
N GLY A 144 55.85 6.48 -26.19
CA GLY A 144 57.03 7.24 -26.56
C GLY A 144 57.85 6.39 -27.52
N LEU A 145 58.31 6.98 -28.61
CA LEU A 145 59.36 6.37 -29.41
C LEU A 145 60.63 6.47 -28.55
N ASP A 146 60.93 5.41 -27.80
CA ASP A 146 62.05 5.32 -26.87
C ASP A 146 63.39 5.49 -27.61
N GLY A 147 63.82 6.74 -27.82
CA GLY A 147 65.18 7.10 -28.23
C GLY A 147 65.73 6.42 -29.50
N ALA A 148 64.88 5.78 -30.32
CA ALA A 148 65.33 5.10 -31.51
C ALA A 148 65.78 6.16 -32.54
N PRO A 149 67.06 6.14 -32.99
CA PRO A 149 67.50 7.06 -34.02
C PRO A 149 66.70 6.80 -35.30
N PHE A 150 65.93 7.79 -35.73
CA PHE A 150 65.22 7.72 -37.00
C PHE A 150 66.25 7.78 -38.13
N LYS A 151 66.35 6.74 -38.95
CA LYS A 151 67.14 6.77 -40.19
C LYS A 151 66.33 7.46 -41.28
N MET A 152 66.67 8.71 -41.60
CA MET A 152 66.21 9.33 -42.84
C MET A 152 67.17 8.96 -43.97
N THR A 153 66.67 8.33 -45.02
CA THR A 153 67.42 8.07 -46.25
C THR A 153 67.09 9.16 -47.26
N PHE A 154 68.05 10.01 -47.60
CA PHE A 154 67.88 11.01 -48.66
C PHE A 154 68.35 10.41 -49.99
N ALA A 155 67.46 10.38 -50.99
CA ALA A 155 67.83 9.99 -52.35
C ALA A 155 68.14 11.26 -53.16
N GLY A 156 69.43 11.51 -53.45
CA GLY A 156 69.86 12.63 -54.28
C GLY A 156 71.33 12.47 -54.71
N ASN A 157 71.58 12.59 -56.01
CA ASN A 157 72.94 12.53 -56.58
C ASN A 157 73.54 13.95 -56.62
N GLY A 158 74.13 14.41 -55.52
CA GLY A 158 74.86 15.69 -55.48
C GLY A 158 75.61 15.87 -54.15
N PRO A 159 76.64 16.73 -54.09
CA PRO A 159 77.35 17.03 -52.86
C PRO A 159 76.51 17.99 -52.01
N TRP A 160 75.56 17.47 -51.25
CA TRP A 160 74.77 18.28 -50.31
C TRP A 160 75.39 18.22 -48.92
N THR A 161 75.37 19.35 -48.21
CA THR A 161 75.60 19.36 -46.75
C THR A 161 74.28 19.67 -46.07
N CYS A 162 73.84 18.81 -45.17
CA CYS A 162 72.62 18.98 -44.40
C CYS A 162 72.95 19.19 -42.94
N SER A 163 72.22 20.10 -42.29
CA SER A 163 72.32 20.38 -40.86
C SER A 163 70.93 20.45 -40.25
N TRP A 164 70.80 19.96 -39.02
CA TRP A 164 69.57 20.00 -38.24
C TRP A 164 69.44 21.36 -37.55
N GLN A 165 68.32 22.04 -37.77
CA GLN A 165 67.99 23.28 -37.08
C GLN A 165 67.05 22.97 -35.90
N ALA A 166 67.61 22.98 -34.69
CA ALA A 166 66.88 22.58 -33.48
C ALA A 166 65.78 23.56 -33.05
N ASP A 167 65.87 24.82 -33.48
CA ASP A 167 64.92 25.90 -33.19
C ASP A 167 63.63 25.78 -34.01
N THR A 168 63.73 25.29 -35.24
CA THR A 168 62.59 25.10 -36.14
C THR A 168 62.16 23.64 -36.28
N GLU A 169 62.92 22.71 -35.69
CA GLU A 169 62.79 21.26 -35.90
C GLU A 169 62.78 20.88 -37.40
N THR A 170 63.55 21.61 -38.21
CA THR A 170 63.66 21.37 -39.65
C THR A 170 65.07 20.93 -40.05
N LEU A 171 65.13 20.07 -41.07
CA LEU A 171 66.40 19.73 -41.71
C LEU A 171 66.63 20.66 -42.91
N ALA A 172 67.72 21.41 -42.88
CA ALA A 172 68.13 22.27 -43.99
C ALA A 172 69.32 21.66 -44.72
N CYS A 173 69.21 21.52 -46.04
CA CYS A 173 70.28 21.04 -46.91
C CYS A 173 70.67 22.14 -47.90
N VAL A 174 71.98 22.37 -48.07
CA VAL A 174 72.51 23.36 -49.00
C VAL A 174 73.48 22.72 -50.00
N THR A 175 73.41 23.14 -51.26
CA THR A 175 74.46 22.90 -52.26
C THR A 175 75.61 23.87 -52.00
N PRO A 176 76.86 23.40 -51.91
CA PRO A 176 78.01 24.30 -51.92
C PRO A 176 78.03 25.05 -53.25
N ALA A 177 78.14 26.38 -53.19
CA ALA A 177 78.31 27.20 -54.37
C ALA A 177 79.69 26.91 -55.00
N SER A 178 79.71 26.78 -56.33
CA SER A 178 80.91 26.57 -57.15
C SER A 178 81.90 27.71 -57.05
#